data_AF-A0A941AMD9-F1
#
_entry.id   AF-A0A941AMD9-F1
#
_cell.length_a   1.000
_cell.length_b   1.000
_cell.length_c   1.000
_cell.angle_alpha   90.00
_cell.angle_beta   90.00
_cell.angle_gamma   90.00
#
_symmetry.space_group_name_H-M   'P 1'
#
loop_
_entity.id
_entity.type
_entity.pdbx_description
1 polymer ?
#
loop_
_entity_poly.entity_id
_entity_poly.type
_entity_poly.pdbx_seq_one_letter_code
_entity_poly.pdbx_strand_id
1 'polypeptide(L)'
;MEFHRVIRARSSLRAFSQRPVEPEKIERMLEAARRSPSCGNRQPWRFVVVGADAPSRAAVEGALDAGNAWAKRAPVLIVTGARREDAAVVESRDYFLLDTGMALMSLLYRAVDQGLLAHPMAGWKEAPLRAALGLPEEFTPAAVVAVGYAGSAGDLDEATRKKDEKPWARKPLGELAFRSRWGEPFGAALPDRPAKVYETEVQLRFGDTDAMGHVNNAKVVTYLELGRIRFFIDVMGAERVEDIRFILAEVSCRYRIPILLHDRVFVRMHITDVHRSSFRFRCELFDPRDGRVFVEAETVQVMYDYATGRPVPVAPDFLARARDYIGG
;
A
#
# COMPACT_ATOMS: atom_id res chain seq x y z
N MET A 1 1.73 -7.82 -8.85
CA MET A 1 1.47 -7.75 -7.40
C MET A 1 -0.02 -7.51 -7.20
N GLU A 2 -0.65 -8.06 -6.15
CA GLU A 2 -2.04 -7.71 -5.83
C GLU A 2 -2.21 -6.20 -5.64
N PHE A 3 -3.27 -5.60 -6.18
CA PHE A 3 -3.39 -4.14 -6.30
C PHE A 3 -3.34 -3.43 -4.94
N HIS A 4 -3.97 -3.99 -3.90
CA HIS A 4 -3.91 -3.44 -2.54
C HIS A 4 -2.47 -3.34 -2.01
N ARG A 5 -1.60 -4.28 -2.38
CA ARG A 5 -0.18 -4.27 -2.00
C ARG A 5 0.58 -3.21 -2.77
N VAL A 6 0.24 -2.96 -4.04
CA VAL A 6 0.83 -1.86 -4.83
C VAL A 6 0.55 -0.52 -4.16
N ILE A 7 -0.69 -0.28 -3.74
CA ILE A 7 -1.05 0.96 -3.03
C ILE A 7 -0.25 1.09 -1.72
N ARG A 8 -0.22 0.03 -0.89
CA ARG A 8 0.50 0.02 0.41
C ARG A 8 2.02 0.16 0.25
N ALA A 9 2.61 -0.45 -0.78
CA ALA A 9 4.05 -0.41 -1.03
C ALA A 9 4.52 0.91 -1.66
N ARG A 10 3.60 1.70 -2.23
CA ARG A 10 3.95 2.97 -2.88
C ARG A 10 4.52 3.94 -1.86
N SER A 11 5.80 4.26 -2.04
CA SER A 11 6.58 5.17 -1.22
C SER A 11 7.32 6.17 -2.11
N SER A 12 7.74 7.30 -1.57
CA SER A 12 8.57 8.29 -2.27
C SER A 12 9.95 8.32 -1.64
N LEU A 13 10.61 7.16 -1.63
CA LEU A 13 12.01 7.05 -1.20
C LEU A 13 12.93 7.75 -2.21
N ARG A 14 14.15 8.06 -1.76
CA ARG A 14 15.11 8.91 -2.48
C ARG A 14 16.41 8.18 -2.80
N ALA A 15 16.67 7.04 -2.16
CA ALA A 15 17.80 6.19 -2.50
C ALA A 15 17.53 5.41 -3.79
N PHE A 16 18.15 5.84 -4.90
CA PHE A 16 18.08 5.16 -6.20
C PHE A 16 19.39 4.47 -6.53
N SER A 17 19.36 3.22 -6.96
CA SER A 17 20.48 2.52 -7.58
C SER A 17 20.74 3.07 -8.99
N GLN A 18 22.01 3.01 -9.44
CA GLN A 18 22.40 3.35 -10.81
C GLN A 18 22.13 2.22 -11.82
N ARG A 19 21.56 1.09 -11.38
CA ARG A 19 21.13 0.02 -12.27
C ARG A 19 20.21 0.60 -13.37
N PRO A 20 20.52 0.40 -14.67
CA PRO A 20 19.65 0.83 -15.75
C PRO A 20 18.24 0.26 -15.62
N VAL A 21 17.23 1.07 -15.97
CA VAL A 21 15.85 0.60 -16.08
C VAL A 21 15.62 0.12 -17.50
N GLU A 22 15.06 -1.07 -17.63
CA GLU A 22 14.73 -1.67 -18.92
C GLU A 22 13.69 -0.79 -19.65
N PRO A 23 13.90 -0.41 -20.93
CA PRO A 23 12.99 0.48 -21.67
C PRO A 23 11.53 0.03 -21.64
N GLU A 24 11.28 -1.28 -21.70
CA GLU A 24 9.95 -1.88 -21.69
C GLU A 24 9.23 -1.63 -20.35
N LYS A 25 9.96 -1.43 -19.25
CA LYS A 25 9.34 -1.03 -17.97
C LYS A 25 8.81 0.40 -18.04
N ILE A 26 9.55 1.31 -18.68
CA ILE A 26 9.14 2.69 -18.90
C ILE A 26 7.95 2.74 -19.87
N GLU A 27 7.97 1.97 -20.95
CA GLU A 27 6.84 1.85 -21.87
C GLU A 27 5.57 1.37 -21.16
N ARG A 28 5.67 0.32 -20.33
CA ARG A 28 4.51 -0.16 -19.56
C ARG A 28 4.01 0.88 -18.55
N MET A 29 4.90 1.67 -17.96
CA MET A 29 4.55 2.79 -17.09
C MET A 29 3.76 3.87 -17.85
N LEU A 30 4.20 4.23 -19.06
CA LEU A 30 3.52 5.19 -19.92
C LEU A 30 2.18 4.65 -20.45
N GLU A 31 2.10 3.35 -20.78
CA GLU A 31 0.85 2.71 -21.21
C GLU A 31 -0.19 2.69 -20.07
N ALA A 32 0.24 2.46 -18.82
CA ALA A 32 -0.64 2.59 -17.67
C ALA A 32 -1.15 4.03 -17.50
N ALA A 33 -0.28 5.03 -17.69
CA ALA A 33 -0.68 6.44 -17.68
C ALA A 33 -1.69 6.75 -18.80
N ARG A 34 -1.42 6.30 -20.03
CA ARG A 34 -2.26 6.49 -21.23
C ARG A 34 -3.67 5.95 -21.04
N ARG A 35 -3.85 4.85 -20.30
CA ARG A 35 -5.17 4.23 -20.03
C ARG A 35 -5.97 4.92 -18.93
N SER A 36 -5.45 6.01 -18.34
CA SER A 36 -6.15 6.74 -17.29
C SER A 36 -7.39 7.45 -17.83
N PRO A 37 -8.43 7.65 -17.02
CA PRO A 37 -9.60 8.43 -17.45
C PRO A 37 -9.24 9.91 -17.59
N SER A 38 -9.99 10.61 -18.45
CA SER A 38 -9.93 12.08 -18.58
C SER A 38 -11.30 12.62 -18.95
N CYS A 39 -11.56 13.89 -18.60
CA CYS A 39 -12.82 14.53 -18.95
C CYS A 39 -12.99 14.57 -20.49
N GLY A 40 -14.10 14.04 -21.00
CA GLY A 40 -14.34 13.93 -22.43
C GLY A 40 -13.32 13.08 -23.20
N ASN A 41 -12.57 12.21 -22.50
CA ASN A 41 -11.49 11.40 -23.05
C ASN A 41 -10.38 12.21 -23.76
N ARG A 42 -10.13 13.45 -23.31
CA ARG A 42 -9.21 14.41 -23.93
C ARG A 42 -7.73 14.02 -23.82
N GLN A 43 -7.36 13.25 -22.80
CA GLN A 43 -6.00 12.73 -22.59
C GLN A 43 -4.90 13.84 -22.67
N PRO A 44 -4.99 14.89 -21.83
CA PRO A 44 -4.17 16.09 -21.98
C PRO A 44 -2.70 15.91 -21.57
N TRP A 45 -2.38 14.86 -20.82
CA TRP A 45 -1.04 14.61 -20.29
C TRP A 45 0.00 14.41 -21.41
N ARG A 46 1.20 14.95 -21.20
CA ARG A 46 2.41 14.65 -21.97
C ARG A 46 3.52 14.26 -21.01
N PHE A 47 4.37 13.35 -21.48
CA PHE A 47 5.53 12.86 -20.74
C PHE A 47 6.78 13.05 -21.60
N VAL A 48 7.83 13.64 -21.03
CA VAL A 48 9.15 13.73 -21.64
C VAL A 48 10.09 12.84 -20.82
N VAL A 49 10.55 11.74 -21.41
CA VAL A 49 11.44 10.77 -20.78
C VAL A 49 12.89 11.14 -21.05
N VAL A 50 13.69 11.23 -19.99
CA VAL A 50 15.10 11.63 -20.04
C VAL A 50 15.95 10.54 -19.39
N GLY A 51 16.54 9.69 -20.23
CA GLY A 51 17.49 8.65 -19.83
C GLY A 51 18.85 9.23 -19.40
N ALA A 52 19.71 8.41 -18.82
CA ALA A 52 21.04 8.80 -18.35
C ALA A 52 21.97 9.29 -19.48
N ASP A 53 21.75 8.81 -20.70
CA ASP A 53 22.51 9.12 -21.92
C ASP A 53 21.89 10.24 -22.77
N ALA A 54 20.73 10.78 -22.35
CA ALA A 54 20.05 11.82 -23.10
C ALA A 54 20.87 13.13 -23.13
N PRO A 55 21.01 13.80 -24.29
CA PRO A 55 21.75 15.08 -24.36
C PRO A 55 21.19 16.17 -23.45
N SER A 56 19.88 16.16 -23.19
CA SER A 56 19.20 17.09 -22.28
C SER A 56 19.40 16.77 -20.80
N ARG A 57 19.99 15.62 -20.45
CA ARG A 57 20.08 15.10 -19.08
C ARG A 57 20.73 16.09 -18.12
N ALA A 58 21.93 16.58 -18.44
CA ALA A 58 22.67 17.49 -17.58
C ALA A 58 21.93 18.82 -17.34
N ALA A 59 21.24 19.34 -18.37
CA ALA A 59 20.45 20.56 -18.25
C ALA A 59 19.20 20.37 -17.38
N VAL A 60 18.51 19.23 -17.52
CA VAL A 60 17.38 18.86 -16.64
C VAL A 60 17.82 18.70 -15.20
N GLU A 61 18.96 18.03 -14.95
CA GLU A 61 19.53 17.91 -13.61
C GLU A 61 19.96 19.25 -13.01
N GLY A 62 20.47 20.17 -13.84
CA GLY A 62 20.82 21.53 -13.44
C GLY A 62 19.60 22.41 -13.11
N ALA A 63 18.42 22.05 -13.60
CA ALA A 63 17.17 22.73 -13.28
C ALA A 63 16.58 22.30 -11.92
N LEU A 64 17.00 21.16 -11.35
CA LEU A 64 16.51 20.69 -10.05
C LEU A 64 17.00 21.58 -8.90
N ASP A 65 16.15 21.77 -7.89
CA ASP A 65 16.56 22.45 -6.67
C ASP A 65 17.58 21.61 -5.88
N ALA A 66 18.40 22.26 -5.05
CA ALA A 66 19.41 21.60 -4.24
C ALA A 66 18.84 20.47 -3.35
N GLY A 67 17.63 20.67 -2.82
CA GLY A 67 16.92 19.65 -2.03
C GLY A 67 16.52 18.38 -2.79
N ASN A 68 16.61 18.40 -4.13
CA ASN A 68 16.31 17.28 -5.03
C ASN A 68 17.55 16.75 -5.75
N ALA A 69 18.77 17.11 -5.32
CA ALA A 69 20.01 16.63 -5.94
C ALA A 69 20.15 15.08 -5.94
N TRP A 70 19.53 14.39 -4.98
CA TRP A 70 19.47 12.92 -4.93
C TRP A 70 18.84 12.30 -6.19
N ALA A 71 17.95 13.02 -6.88
CA ALA A 71 17.27 12.52 -8.07
C ALA A 71 18.21 12.35 -9.27
N LYS A 72 19.37 13.02 -9.29
CA LYS A 72 20.40 12.86 -10.32
C LYS A 72 20.93 11.44 -10.39
N ARG A 73 20.85 10.69 -9.29
CA ARG A 73 21.26 9.28 -9.23
C ARG A 73 20.26 8.33 -9.91
N ALA A 74 19.00 8.75 -10.06
CA ALA A 74 18.00 7.93 -10.74
C ALA A 74 18.31 7.85 -12.25
N PRO A 75 18.34 6.64 -12.85
CA PRO A 75 18.71 6.45 -14.25
C PRO A 75 17.73 7.11 -15.24
N VAL A 76 16.49 7.38 -14.82
CA VAL A 76 15.46 8.02 -15.66
C VAL A 76 14.80 9.16 -14.89
N LEU A 77 14.67 10.30 -15.56
CA LEU A 77 13.81 11.42 -15.15
C LEU A 77 12.65 11.55 -16.14
N ILE A 78 11.43 11.68 -15.66
CA ILE A 78 10.24 11.90 -16.51
C ILE A 78 9.62 13.23 -16.12
N VAL A 79 9.55 14.17 -17.07
CA VAL A 79 8.78 15.41 -16.87
C VAL A 79 7.37 15.18 -17.37
N THR A 80 6.38 15.44 -16.51
CA THR A 80 4.96 15.32 -16.86
C THR A 80 4.27 16.66 -16.70
N GLY A 81 3.27 16.90 -17.54
CA GLY A 81 2.47 18.12 -17.55
C GLY A 81 1.41 18.06 -18.62
N ALA A 82 0.75 19.19 -18.86
CA ALA A 82 -0.24 19.32 -19.91
C ALA A 82 -0.36 20.77 -20.37
N ARG A 83 -0.88 20.98 -21.58
CA ARG A 83 -1.38 22.29 -21.99
C ARG A 83 -2.82 22.43 -21.52
N ARG A 84 -3.21 23.62 -21.08
CA ARG A 84 -4.58 23.90 -20.62
C ARG A 84 -5.61 23.64 -21.73
N GLU A 85 -5.30 24.02 -22.96
CA GLU A 85 -6.15 23.89 -24.15
C GLU A 85 -6.40 22.44 -24.59
N ASP A 86 -5.53 21.51 -24.21
CA ASP A 86 -5.68 20.09 -24.56
C ASP A 86 -6.74 19.40 -23.68
N ALA A 87 -7.19 20.03 -22.59
CA ALA A 87 -8.15 19.46 -21.64
C ALA A 87 -9.54 20.07 -21.77
N ALA A 88 -10.51 19.43 -21.12
CA ALA A 88 -11.85 20.01 -20.97
C ALA A 88 -11.85 21.12 -19.92
N VAL A 89 -12.74 22.09 -20.13
CA VAL A 89 -13.16 23.06 -19.12
C VAL A 89 -14.65 22.83 -18.90
N VAL A 90 -15.04 22.55 -17.65
CA VAL A 90 -16.46 22.40 -17.28
C VAL A 90 -16.82 23.48 -16.29
N GLU A 91 -17.66 24.42 -16.74
CA GLU A 91 -17.91 25.70 -16.05
C GLU A 91 -16.59 26.47 -15.87
N SER A 92 -16.11 26.62 -14.64
CA SER A 92 -14.85 27.28 -14.29
C SER A 92 -13.71 26.31 -13.98
N ARG A 93 -13.94 25.00 -14.10
CA ARG A 93 -12.99 23.97 -13.68
C ARG A 93 -12.13 23.53 -14.85
N ASP A 94 -10.84 23.80 -14.76
CA ASP A 94 -9.83 23.30 -15.69
C ASP A 94 -9.39 21.88 -15.32
N TYR A 95 -9.56 20.92 -16.23
CA TYR A 95 -9.27 19.52 -15.93
C TYR A 95 -7.82 19.10 -16.20
N PHE A 96 -7.01 19.91 -16.87
CA PHE A 96 -5.68 19.48 -17.32
C PHE A 96 -4.77 18.95 -16.21
N LEU A 97 -4.74 19.60 -15.03
CA LEU A 97 -3.93 19.13 -13.89
C LEU A 97 -4.57 17.92 -13.18
N LEU A 98 -5.90 17.90 -13.03
CA LEU A 98 -6.60 16.77 -12.41
C LEU A 98 -6.40 15.49 -13.24
N ASP A 99 -6.62 15.58 -14.55
CA ASP A 99 -6.45 14.48 -15.50
C ASP A 99 -4.98 14.03 -15.55
N THR A 100 -4.02 14.97 -15.58
CA THR A 100 -2.58 14.65 -15.50
C THR A 100 -2.20 13.98 -14.17
N GLY A 101 -2.81 14.39 -13.05
CA GLY A 101 -2.60 13.78 -11.74
C GLY A 101 -3.07 12.33 -11.68
N MET A 102 -4.21 12.02 -12.30
CA MET A 102 -4.70 10.64 -12.43
C MET A 102 -3.75 9.79 -13.27
N ALA A 103 -3.30 10.31 -14.43
CA ALA A 103 -2.31 9.65 -15.28
C ALA A 103 -0.98 9.40 -14.57
N LEU A 104 -0.50 10.39 -13.80
CA LEU A 104 0.69 10.26 -12.98
C LEU A 104 0.53 9.17 -11.91
N MET A 105 -0.60 9.08 -11.20
CA MET A 105 -0.78 8.01 -10.21
C MET A 105 -0.79 6.61 -10.84
N SER A 106 -1.39 6.44 -12.02
CA SER A 106 -1.33 5.18 -12.77
C SER A 106 0.11 4.81 -13.13
N LEU A 107 0.92 5.78 -13.57
CA LEU A 107 2.34 5.63 -13.84
C LEU A 107 3.11 5.17 -12.58
N LEU A 108 2.86 5.81 -11.44
CA LEU A 108 3.54 5.51 -10.17
C LEU A 108 3.18 4.11 -9.65
N TYR A 109 1.91 3.71 -9.71
CA TYR A 109 1.50 2.35 -9.34
C TYR A 109 2.11 1.30 -10.25
N ARG A 110 2.22 1.60 -11.55
CA ARG A 110 2.87 0.69 -12.49
C ARG A 110 4.38 0.57 -12.26
N ALA A 111 5.04 1.60 -11.75
CA ALA A 111 6.44 1.51 -11.31
C ALA A 111 6.59 0.52 -10.15
N VAL A 112 5.76 0.68 -9.11
CA VAL A 112 5.79 -0.17 -7.89
C VAL A 112 5.51 -1.64 -8.22
N ASP A 113 4.51 -1.92 -9.07
CA ASP A 113 4.19 -3.28 -9.51
C ASP A 113 5.37 -3.99 -10.20
N GLN A 114 6.28 -3.22 -10.82
CA GLN A 114 7.47 -3.70 -11.52
C GLN A 114 8.74 -3.68 -10.67
N GLY A 115 8.62 -3.38 -9.37
CA GLY A 115 9.74 -3.32 -8.42
C GLY A 115 10.60 -2.06 -8.55
N LEU A 116 10.07 -0.98 -9.13
CA LEU A 116 10.76 0.30 -9.26
C LEU A 116 10.30 1.29 -8.19
N LEU A 117 11.20 2.19 -7.81
CA LEU A 117 10.86 3.45 -7.15
C LEU A 117 10.49 4.48 -8.21
N ALA A 118 9.46 5.29 -7.90
CA ALA A 118 9.10 6.46 -8.68
C ALA A 118 8.71 7.61 -7.75
N HIS A 119 9.45 8.73 -7.84
CA HIS A 119 9.33 9.85 -6.92
C HIS A 119 8.98 11.14 -7.67
N PRO A 120 7.72 11.60 -7.64
CA PRO A 120 7.33 12.89 -8.23
C PRO A 120 7.81 14.06 -7.37
N MET A 121 8.40 15.06 -8.00
CA MET A 121 8.99 16.23 -7.36
C MET A 121 8.40 17.52 -7.93
N ALA A 122 8.34 18.52 -7.05
CA ALA A 122 7.98 19.89 -7.35
C ALA A 122 9.04 20.87 -6.83
N GLY A 123 10.33 20.51 -6.92
CA GLY A 123 11.44 21.41 -6.55
C GLY A 123 12.45 21.48 -7.70
N TRP A 124 12.32 22.54 -8.50
CA TRP A 124 12.93 22.76 -9.80
C TRP A 124 12.65 24.18 -10.31
N LYS A 125 13.50 24.66 -11.20
CA LYS A 125 13.38 25.97 -11.85
C LYS A 125 12.72 25.80 -13.22
N GLU A 126 11.56 26.43 -13.41
CA GLU A 126 10.74 26.24 -14.60
C GLU A 126 11.43 26.69 -15.89
N ALA A 127 11.99 27.92 -15.93
CA ALA A 127 12.63 28.45 -17.13
C ALA A 127 13.83 27.59 -17.62
N PRO A 128 14.78 27.17 -16.74
CA PRO A 128 15.83 26.22 -17.13
C PRO A 128 15.28 24.87 -17.62
N LEU A 129 14.27 24.30 -16.95
CA LEU A 129 13.68 23.02 -17.36
C LEU A 129 13.04 23.11 -18.75
N ARG A 130 12.31 24.20 -18.99
CA ARG A 130 11.65 24.52 -20.25
C ARG A 130 12.64 24.65 -21.39
N ALA A 131 13.74 25.38 -21.18
CA ALA A 131 14.82 25.50 -22.15
C ALA A 131 15.51 24.15 -22.42
N ALA A 132 15.78 23.36 -21.38
CA ALA A 132 16.44 22.06 -21.49
C ALA A 132 15.68 21.04 -22.34
N LEU A 133 14.34 21.12 -22.33
CA LEU A 133 13.46 20.16 -22.99
C LEU A 133 12.71 20.72 -24.20
N GLY A 134 12.94 21.99 -24.55
CA GLY A 134 12.22 22.67 -25.63
C GLY A 134 10.71 22.68 -25.41
N LEU A 135 10.25 22.90 -24.17
CA LEU A 135 8.81 22.87 -23.86
C LEU A 135 8.11 24.09 -24.52
N PRO A 136 6.91 23.93 -25.14
CA PRO A 136 6.09 25.03 -25.68
C PRO A 136 5.51 25.92 -24.58
N GLU A 137 5.41 27.24 -24.76
CA GLU A 137 5.03 28.22 -23.71
C GLU A 137 3.74 27.82 -22.96
N GLU A 138 2.81 27.22 -23.68
CA GLU A 138 1.49 26.80 -23.21
C GLU A 138 1.52 25.51 -22.37
N PHE A 139 2.64 24.80 -22.36
CA PHE A 139 2.83 23.57 -21.59
C PHE A 139 3.13 23.89 -20.12
N THR A 140 2.29 23.42 -19.21
CA THR A 140 2.51 23.57 -17.77
C THR A 140 3.15 22.29 -17.21
N PRO A 141 4.44 22.31 -16.82
CA PRO A 141 5.06 21.18 -16.14
C PRO A 141 4.43 20.99 -14.76
N ALA A 142 3.92 19.79 -14.48
CA ALA A 142 3.27 19.47 -13.21
C ALA A 142 4.23 18.77 -12.23
N ALA A 143 5.14 17.93 -12.72
CA ALA A 143 6.12 17.24 -11.89
C ALA A 143 7.34 16.75 -12.70
N VAL A 144 8.46 16.58 -12.00
CA VAL A 144 9.61 15.76 -12.46
C VAL A 144 9.63 14.49 -11.63
N VAL A 145 9.63 13.33 -12.28
CA VAL A 145 9.58 12.02 -11.62
C VAL A 145 10.93 11.34 -11.76
N ALA A 146 11.58 11.05 -10.64
CA ALA A 146 12.76 10.19 -10.61
C ALA A 146 12.34 8.72 -10.62
N VAL A 147 12.88 7.91 -11.54
CA VAL A 147 12.52 6.50 -11.73
C VAL A 147 13.77 5.63 -11.74
N GLY A 148 13.75 4.53 -10.97
CA GLY A 148 14.88 3.60 -10.88
C GLY A 148 14.65 2.49 -9.85
N TYR A 149 15.63 1.60 -9.72
CA TYR A 149 15.63 0.60 -8.66
C TYR A 149 16.01 1.23 -7.32
N ALA A 150 15.55 0.64 -6.21
CA ALA A 150 15.98 1.06 -4.88
C ALA A 150 17.49 0.92 -4.70
N GLY A 151 18.12 1.95 -4.15
CA GLY A 151 19.53 1.99 -3.76
C GLY A 151 19.74 1.71 -2.27
N SER A 152 20.93 2.01 -1.77
CA SER A 152 21.28 1.93 -0.36
C SER A 152 21.09 3.27 0.35
N ALA A 153 20.76 3.24 1.64
CA ALA A 153 20.68 4.44 2.47
C ALA A 153 22.01 5.20 2.57
N GLY A 154 23.15 4.51 2.36
CA GLY A 154 24.48 5.13 2.32
C GLY A 154 24.72 6.01 1.10
N ASP A 155 23.82 5.96 0.10
CA ASP A 155 23.91 6.76 -1.12
C ASP A 155 23.30 8.17 -0.96
N LEU A 156 22.71 8.45 0.20
CA LEU A 156 22.05 9.71 0.53
C LEU A 156 22.91 10.53 1.50
N ASP A 157 22.86 11.85 1.35
CA ASP A 157 23.33 12.75 2.41
C ASP A 157 22.48 12.57 3.68
N GLU A 158 23.03 12.96 4.83
CA GLU A 158 22.38 12.75 6.13
C GLU A 158 20.98 13.38 6.20
N ALA A 159 20.80 14.59 5.65
CA ALA A 159 19.53 15.30 5.70
C ALA A 159 18.47 14.60 4.84
N THR A 160 18.86 14.07 3.68
CA THR A 160 17.98 13.30 2.80
C THR A 160 17.66 11.93 3.39
N ARG A 161 18.64 11.24 3.99
CA ARG A 161 18.43 9.94 4.66
C ARG A 161 17.40 10.05 5.79
N LYS A 162 17.50 11.08 6.64
CA LYS A 162 16.52 11.34 7.72
C LYS A 162 15.09 11.52 7.20
N LYS A 163 14.91 12.02 5.97
CA LYS A 163 13.57 12.15 5.36
C LYS A 163 12.99 10.79 4.96
N ASP A 164 13.83 9.85 4.52
CA ASP A 164 13.43 8.50 4.12
C ASP A 164 13.17 7.60 5.35
N GLU A 165 13.87 7.83 6.47
CA GLU A 165 13.67 7.11 7.74
C GLU A 165 12.39 7.54 8.48
N LYS A 166 11.84 8.73 8.18
CA LYS A 166 10.66 9.24 8.87
C LYS A 166 9.44 8.35 8.57
N PRO A 167 8.76 7.81 9.61
CA PRO A 167 7.54 7.03 9.42
C PRO A 167 6.49 7.83 8.65
N TRP A 168 5.82 7.15 7.71
CA TRP A 168 4.80 7.78 6.89
C TRP A 168 3.51 7.93 7.70
N ALA A 169 3.06 9.16 7.89
CA ALA A 169 1.77 9.46 8.51
C ALA A 169 0.77 9.93 7.45
N ARG A 170 -0.51 9.60 7.67
CA ARG A 170 -1.64 10.17 6.95
C ARG A 170 -2.52 10.92 7.93
N LYS A 171 -3.22 11.94 7.44
CA LYS A 171 -4.32 12.51 8.21
C LYS A 171 -5.38 11.42 8.45
N PRO A 172 -6.03 11.39 9.62
CA PRO A 172 -7.20 10.55 9.86
C PRO A 172 -8.24 10.69 8.75
N LEU A 173 -8.95 9.60 8.43
CA LEU A 173 -9.94 9.60 7.34
C LEU A 173 -11.03 10.67 7.53
N GLY A 174 -11.46 10.89 8.77
CA GLY A 174 -12.48 11.88 9.11
C GLY A 174 -12.06 13.34 8.89
N GLU A 175 -10.76 13.64 8.72
CA GLU A 175 -10.29 14.97 8.30
C GLU A 175 -10.38 15.17 6.78
N LEU A 176 -10.43 14.08 6.01
CA LEU A 176 -10.35 14.10 4.53
C LEU A 176 -11.67 13.77 3.86
N ALA A 177 -12.51 12.97 4.51
CA ALA A 177 -13.78 12.51 4.00
C ALA A 177 -14.91 12.91 4.96
N PHE A 178 -16.02 13.36 4.38
CA PHE A 178 -17.20 13.79 5.12
C PHE A 178 -18.45 13.03 4.66
N ARG A 179 -19.32 12.63 5.59
CA ARG A 179 -20.57 11.92 5.33
C ARG A 179 -21.66 12.93 5.00
N SER A 180 -22.25 12.80 3.81
CA SER A 180 -23.43 13.57 3.34
C SER A 180 -23.25 15.09 3.19
N ARG A 181 -22.57 15.77 4.12
CA ARG A 181 -22.30 17.21 4.08
C ARG A 181 -20.88 17.52 4.56
N TRP A 182 -20.33 18.64 4.08
CA TRP A 182 -19.02 19.12 4.53
C TRP A 182 -19.02 19.37 6.04
N GLY A 183 -17.94 18.96 6.72
CA GLY A 183 -17.78 19.14 8.17
C GLY A 183 -18.37 18.02 9.02
N GLU A 184 -19.08 17.03 8.45
CA GLU A 184 -19.45 15.80 9.16
C GLU A 184 -18.46 14.68 8.85
N PRO A 185 -17.51 14.33 9.74
CA PRO A 185 -16.48 13.34 9.44
C PRO A 185 -17.04 12.00 8.97
N PHE A 186 -16.45 11.43 7.92
CA PHE A 186 -16.79 10.11 7.43
C PHE A 186 -16.19 9.03 8.36
N GLY A 187 -17.06 8.40 9.14
CA GLY A 187 -16.72 7.30 10.06
C GLY A 187 -16.47 7.76 11.50
N ALA A 188 -17.01 7.02 12.47
CA ALA A 188 -16.40 6.99 13.80
C ALA A 188 -15.05 6.31 13.61
N ALA A 189 -13.94 7.02 13.84
CA ALA A 189 -12.61 6.47 13.64
C ALA A 189 -12.47 5.19 14.49
N LEU A 190 -12.36 4.03 13.83
CA LEU A 190 -11.71 2.89 14.46
C LEU A 190 -10.27 3.33 14.76
N PRO A 191 -9.73 3.04 15.94
CA PRO A 191 -8.40 3.51 16.30
C PRO A 191 -7.33 2.85 15.41
N ASP A 192 -6.25 3.60 15.06
CA ASP A 192 -5.09 3.10 14.28
C ASP A 192 -4.44 1.84 14.87
N ARG A 193 -4.68 1.57 16.16
CA ARG A 193 -4.32 0.34 16.85
C ARG A 193 -5.48 -0.11 17.71
N PRO A 194 -5.76 -1.42 17.79
CA PRO A 194 -6.78 -1.90 18.70
C PRO A 194 -6.36 -1.61 20.15
N ALA A 195 -7.32 -1.37 21.04
CA ALA A 195 -7.05 -1.19 22.46
C ALA A 195 -6.49 -2.48 23.10
N LYS A 196 -6.82 -3.64 22.52
CA LYS A 196 -6.37 -4.97 22.92
C LYS A 196 -6.00 -5.79 21.70
N VAL A 197 -5.02 -6.67 21.85
CA VAL A 197 -4.79 -7.79 20.92
C VAL A 197 -5.15 -9.07 21.64
N TYR A 198 -5.74 -10.02 20.93
CA TYR A 198 -6.00 -11.34 21.48
C TYR A 198 -4.80 -12.24 21.22
N GLU A 199 -4.29 -12.90 22.26
CA GLU A 199 -3.15 -13.79 22.16
C GLU A 199 -3.47 -15.15 22.77
N THR A 200 -3.03 -16.22 22.13
CA THR A 200 -3.27 -17.57 22.62
C THR A 200 -2.20 -18.56 22.17
N GLU A 201 -1.82 -19.49 23.05
CA GLU A 201 -0.71 -20.44 22.82
C GLU A 201 -1.12 -21.59 21.89
N VAL A 202 -0.39 -21.80 20.80
CA VAL A 202 -0.54 -22.95 19.94
C VAL A 202 0.38 -24.06 20.42
N GLN A 203 -0.21 -25.18 20.84
CA GLN A 203 0.57 -26.37 21.16
C GLN A 203 1.01 -27.06 19.86
N LEU A 204 2.31 -27.05 19.60
CA LEU A 204 2.90 -27.80 18.49
C LEU A 204 2.86 -29.29 18.77
N ARG A 205 2.57 -30.08 17.74
CA ARG A 205 2.60 -31.55 17.79
C ARG A 205 3.68 -32.07 16.87
N PHE A 206 4.28 -33.21 17.23
CA PHE A 206 5.25 -33.87 16.34
C PHE A 206 4.67 -34.09 14.93
N GLY A 207 3.41 -34.51 14.83
CA GLY A 207 2.71 -34.71 13.57
C GLY A 207 2.34 -33.43 12.79
N ASP A 208 2.66 -32.25 13.30
CA ASP A 208 2.55 -31.01 12.53
C ASP A 208 3.83 -30.73 11.73
N THR A 209 4.95 -31.40 12.05
CA THR A 209 6.19 -31.30 11.29
C THR A 209 6.18 -32.20 10.07
N ASP A 210 6.89 -31.80 9.02
CA ASP A 210 7.11 -32.63 7.83
C ASP A 210 8.57 -33.11 7.73
N ALA A 211 8.87 -33.84 6.66
CA ALA A 211 10.18 -34.44 6.43
C ALA A 211 11.33 -33.40 6.31
N MET A 212 11.03 -32.11 6.15
CA MET A 212 12.02 -31.04 6.09
C MET A 212 12.40 -30.49 7.47
N GLY A 213 11.84 -31.06 8.55
CA GLY A 213 12.25 -30.77 9.92
C GLY A 213 11.63 -29.51 10.54
N HIS A 214 10.60 -28.95 9.89
CA HIS A 214 9.82 -27.81 10.38
C HIS A 214 8.32 -28.10 10.27
N VAL A 215 7.51 -27.26 10.92
CA VAL A 215 6.05 -27.33 10.78
C VAL A 215 5.65 -27.21 9.32
N ASN A 216 4.76 -28.08 8.89
CA ASN A 216 4.23 -28.06 7.54
C ASN A 216 3.42 -26.77 7.31
N ASN A 217 3.62 -26.13 6.16
CA ASN A 217 2.95 -24.88 5.81
C ASN A 217 1.41 -24.96 5.92
N ALA A 218 0.79 -26.08 5.58
CA ALA A 218 -0.67 -26.23 5.67
C ALA A 218 -1.20 -26.13 7.13
N LYS A 219 -0.37 -26.51 8.12
CA LYS A 219 -0.74 -26.46 9.54
C LYS A 219 -0.89 -25.04 10.07
N VAL A 220 -0.23 -24.07 9.45
CA VAL A 220 -0.37 -22.66 9.82
C VAL A 220 -1.82 -22.19 9.72
N VAL A 221 -2.57 -22.62 8.70
CA VAL A 221 -3.99 -22.26 8.58
C VAL A 221 -4.82 -22.83 9.74
N THR A 222 -4.50 -24.05 10.19
CA THR A 222 -5.10 -24.69 11.37
C THR A 222 -4.74 -23.95 12.66
N TYR A 223 -3.51 -23.42 12.78
CA TYR A 223 -3.11 -22.62 13.95
C TYR A 223 -3.88 -21.31 14.04
N LEU A 224 -4.05 -20.64 12.90
CA LEU A 224 -4.88 -19.43 12.81
C LEU A 224 -6.36 -19.74 13.10
N GLU A 225 -6.85 -20.90 12.69
CA GLU A 225 -8.20 -21.38 13.05
C GLU A 225 -8.36 -21.56 14.55
N LEU A 226 -7.41 -22.22 15.21
CA LEU A 226 -7.41 -22.36 16.66
C LEU A 226 -7.43 -20.99 17.36
N GLY A 227 -6.66 -20.02 16.86
CA GLY A 227 -6.72 -18.64 17.33
C GLY A 227 -8.13 -18.04 17.22
N ARG A 228 -8.79 -18.16 16.05
CA ARG A 228 -10.16 -17.69 15.84
C ARG A 228 -11.17 -18.38 16.77
N ILE A 229 -11.10 -19.70 16.91
CA ILE A 229 -12.02 -20.44 17.77
C ILE A 229 -11.89 -19.98 19.22
N ARG A 230 -10.66 -19.83 19.73
CA ARG A 230 -10.45 -19.34 21.09
C ARG A 230 -10.84 -17.88 21.26
N PHE A 231 -10.63 -17.02 20.27
CA PHE A 231 -11.18 -15.66 20.28
C PHE A 231 -12.71 -15.67 20.44
N PHE A 232 -13.40 -16.54 19.70
CA PHE A 232 -14.85 -16.65 19.81
C PHE A 232 -15.32 -17.17 21.16
N ILE A 233 -14.59 -18.11 21.77
CA ILE A 233 -14.89 -18.60 23.12
C ILE A 233 -14.65 -17.49 24.15
N ASP A 234 -13.43 -16.96 24.19
CA ASP A 234 -12.97 -16.09 25.29
C ASP A 234 -13.51 -14.67 25.20
N VAL A 235 -13.67 -14.14 23.98
CA VAL A 235 -14.09 -12.74 23.74
C VAL A 235 -15.57 -12.68 23.36
N MET A 236 -16.02 -13.56 22.47
CA MET A 236 -17.39 -13.53 21.98
C MET A 236 -18.37 -14.28 22.88
N GLY A 237 -17.88 -15.13 23.79
CA GLY A 237 -18.70 -15.93 24.70
C GLY A 237 -19.38 -17.10 24.00
N ALA A 238 -18.78 -17.65 22.94
CA ALA A 238 -19.27 -18.87 22.30
C ALA A 238 -19.05 -20.07 23.24
N GLU A 239 -20.13 -20.79 23.55
CA GLU A 239 -20.05 -22.01 24.38
C GLU A 239 -19.97 -23.27 23.50
N ARG A 240 -20.52 -23.18 22.30
CA ARG A 240 -20.59 -24.27 21.33
C ARG A 240 -20.05 -23.86 19.98
N VAL A 241 -19.63 -24.85 19.19
CA VAL A 241 -19.15 -24.63 17.81
C VAL A 241 -20.25 -23.99 16.94
N GLU A 242 -21.52 -24.33 17.17
CA GLU A 242 -22.64 -23.78 16.40
C GLU A 242 -22.90 -22.29 16.66
N ASP A 243 -22.38 -21.73 17.75
CA ASP A 243 -22.47 -20.29 18.03
C ASP A 243 -21.55 -19.48 17.09
N ILE A 244 -20.55 -20.13 16.50
CA ILE A 244 -19.56 -19.55 15.59
C ILE A 244 -20.12 -19.54 14.16
N ARG A 245 -20.92 -18.52 13.87
CA ARG A 245 -21.68 -18.41 12.61
C ARG A 245 -20.95 -17.64 11.51
N PHE A 246 -19.69 -17.99 11.22
CA PHE A 246 -18.96 -17.43 10.09
C PHE A 246 -18.32 -18.52 9.21
N ILE A 247 -18.13 -18.20 7.92
CA ILE A 247 -17.29 -18.96 7.01
C ILE A 247 -15.99 -18.21 6.73
N LEU A 248 -14.91 -18.94 6.47
CA LEU A 248 -13.64 -18.38 6.01
C LEU A 248 -13.71 -18.13 4.51
N ALA A 249 -13.70 -16.86 4.10
CA ALA A 249 -13.75 -16.47 2.68
C ALA A 249 -12.36 -16.32 2.06
N GLU A 250 -11.37 -15.87 2.83
CA GLU A 250 -10.00 -15.68 2.35
C GLU A 250 -9.00 -15.94 3.49
N VAL A 251 -7.87 -16.54 3.15
CA VAL A 251 -6.69 -16.62 4.01
C VAL A 251 -5.44 -16.30 3.19
N SER A 252 -4.63 -15.38 3.69
CA SER A 252 -3.31 -15.09 3.13
C SER A 252 -2.26 -15.25 4.22
N CYS A 253 -1.16 -15.94 3.90
CA CYS A 253 -0.04 -16.17 4.83
C CYS A 253 1.26 -15.74 4.16
N ARG A 254 2.08 -15.01 4.90
CA ARG A 254 3.47 -14.67 4.56
C ARG A 254 4.38 -15.35 5.58
N TYR A 255 5.03 -16.42 5.15
CA TYR A 255 6.04 -17.13 5.92
C TYR A 255 7.32 -16.29 5.95
N ARG A 256 7.78 -15.94 7.15
CA ARG A 256 9.00 -15.15 7.38
C ARG A 256 10.17 -16.07 7.68
N ILE A 257 10.00 -16.98 8.63
CA ILE A 257 10.99 -17.95 9.08
C ILE A 257 10.29 -19.28 9.41
N PRO A 258 10.97 -20.43 9.30
CA PRO A 258 10.38 -21.72 9.63
C PRO A 258 10.05 -21.82 11.13
N ILE A 259 8.99 -22.56 11.44
CA ILE A 259 8.62 -22.93 12.81
C ILE A 259 9.20 -24.33 13.08
N LEU A 260 9.98 -24.47 14.13
CA LEU A 260 10.59 -25.72 14.57
C LEU A 260 9.81 -26.32 15.75
N LEU A 261 9.92 -27.63 15.97
CA LEU A 261 9.15 -28.34 17.00
C LEU A 261 9.39 -27.82 18.43
N HIS A 262 10.55 -27.23 18.70
CA HIS A 262 10.92 -26.66 20.00
C HIS A 262 10.56 -25.18 20.14
N ASP A 263 9.98 -24.58 19.11
CA ASP A 263 9.51 -23.21 19.18
C ASP A 263 8.24 -23.12 20.04
N ARG A 264 8.09 -22.00 20.73
CA ARG A 264 6.88 -21.69 21.45
C ARG A 264 6.07 -20.72 20.60
N VAL A 265 4.91 -21.15 20.13
CA VAL A 265 4.16 -20.41 19.10
C VAL A 265 2.88 -19.86 19.71
N PHE A 266 2.69 -18.55 19.59
CA PHE A 266 1.46 -17.87 19.95
C PHE A 266 0.81 -17.31 18.70
N VAL A 267 -0.52 -17.36 18.65
CA VAL A 267 -1.31 -16.57 17.69
C VAL A 267 -1.65 -15.26 18.36
N ARG A 268 -1.22 -14.15 17.77
CA ARG A 268 -1.72 -12.80 18.07
C ARG A 268 -2.70 -12.39 16.99
N MET A 269 -3.86 -11.82 17.35
CA MET A 269 -4.83 -11.33 16.38
C MET A 269 -5.65 -10.14 16.86
N HIS A 270 -6.11 -9.35 15.89
CA HIS A 270 -7.07 -8.26 16.07
C HIS A 270 -7.86 -8.03 14.78
N ILE A 271 -9.00 -7.34 14.88
CA ILE A 271 -9.88 -7.05 13.75
C ILE A 271 -9.46 -5.71 13.12
N THR A 272 -9.21 -5.69 11.82
CA THR A 272 -8.81 -4.46 11.10
C THR A 272 -9.99 -3.79 10.38
N ASP A 273 -10.88 -4.60 9.81
CA ASP A 273 -11.97 -4.13 8.97
C ASP A 273 -13.26 -4.81 9.39
N VAL A 274 -14.35 -4.05 9.50
CA VAL A 274 -15.70 -4.59 9.60
C VAL A 274 -16.58 -3.96 8.52
N HIS A 275 -17.15 -4.81 7.68
CA HIS A 275 -18.10 -4.47 6.63
C HIS A 275 -19.50 -4.96 7.00
N ARG A 276 -20.45 -4.87 6.04
CA ARG A 276 -21.85 -5.25 6.27
C ARG A 276 -22.00 -6.66 6.84
N SER A 277 -21.38 -7.64 6.18
CA SER A 277 -21.51 -9.08 6.50
C SER A 277 -20.18 -9.79 6.70
N SER A 278 -19.08 -9.03 6.78
CA SER A 278 -17.74 -9.61 6.89
C SER A 278 -16.85 -8.77 7.78
N PHE A 279 -15.81 -9.40 8.30
CA PHE A 279 -14.75 -8.75 9.04
C PHE A 279 -13.41 -9.42 8.73
N ARG A 280 -12.31 -8.72 9.01
CA ARG A 280 -10.96 -9.20 8.76
C ARG A 280 -10.17 -9.31 10.05
N PHE A 281 -9.55 -10.45 10.29
CA PHE A 281 -8.46 -10.56 11.27
C PHE A 281 -7.10 -10.34 10.62
N ARG A 282 -6.28 -9.49 11.22
CA ARG A 282 -4.83 -9.50 11.07
C ARG A 282 -4.24 -10.39 12.16
N CYS A 283 -3.36 -11.30 11.76
CA CYS A 283 -2.80 -12.34 12.63
C CYS A 283 -1.27 -12.43 12.51
N GLU A 284 -0.61 -12.79 13.60
CA GLU A 284 0.81 -13.12 13.64
C GLU A 284 0.98 -14.44 14.38
N LEU A 285 1.80 -15.35 13.84
CA LEU A 285 2.40 -16.44 14.60
C LEU A 285 3.77 -15.96 15.07
N PHE A 286 3.98 -15.90 16.38
CA PHE A 286 5.21 -15.35 16.96
C PHE A 286 5.66 -16.14 18.19
N ASP A 287 6.92 -15.99 18.55
CA ASP A 287 7.47 -16.52 19.80
C ASP A 287 7.48 -15.42 20.86
N PRO A 288 6.78 -15.58 21.99
CA PRO A 288 6.72 -14.53 23.02
C PRO A 288 8.05 -14.35 23.76
N ARG A 289 9.00 -15.28 23.64
CA ARG A 289 10.29 -15.22 24.35
C ARG A 289 11.22 -14.16 23.76
N ASP A 290 11.21 -14.01 22.44
CA ASP A 290 12.12 -13.13 21.71
C ASP A 290 11.40 -12.18 20.73
N GLY A 291 10.09 -12.33 20.56
CA GLY A 291 9.26 -11.49 19.71
C GLY A 291 9.40 -11.76 18.21
N ARG A 292 10.13 -12.80 17.78
CA ARG A 292 10.27 -13.11 16.35
C ARG A 292 8.94 -13.57 15.78
N VAL A 293 8.64 -13.10 14.58
CA VAL A 293 7.41 -13.44 13.85
C VAL A 293 7.72 -14.52 12.82
N PHE A 294 7.09 -15.68 12.96
CA PHE A 294 7.18 -16.80 12.02
C PHE A 294 6.33 -16.58 10.78
N VAL A 295 5.10 -16.11 10.99
CA VAL A 295 4.11 -15.91 9.93
C VAL A 295 3.31 -14.64 10.21
N GLU A 296 3.15 -13.82 9.18
CA GLU A 296 2.12 -12.78 9.14
C GLU A 296 0.95 -13.28 8.29
N ALA A 297 -0.28 -13.11 8.77
CA ALA A 297 -1.46 -13.55 8.05
C ALA A 297 -2.62 -12.57 8.12
N GLU A 298 -3.48 -12.61 7.11
CA GLU A 298 -4.77 -11.93 7.10
C GLU A 298 -5.85 -12.96 6.74
N THR A 299 -6.98 -12.91 7.44
CA THR A 299 -8.13 -13.79 7.15
C THR A 299 -9.42 -13.00 7.09
N VAL A 300 -10.30 -13.35 6.17
CA VAL A 300 -11.61 -12.70 5.99
C VAL A 300 -12.70 -13.68 6.40
N GLN A 301 -13.53 -13.26 7.35
CA GLN A 301 -14.68 -14.00 7.86
C GLN A 301 -15.94 -13.37 7.29
N VAL A 302 -16.87 -14.19 6.82
CA VAL A 302 -18.20 -13.76 6.40
C VAL A 302 -19.20 -14.37 7.37
N MET A 303 -19.97 -13.53 8.04
CA MET A 303 -21.08 -13.99 8.88
C MET A 303 -22.11 -14.68 8.00
N TYR A 304 -22.50 -15.89 8.38
CA TYR A 304 -23.23 -16.81 7.51
C TYR A 304 -24.34 -17.52 8.27
N ASP A 305 -25.53 -17.54 7.67
CA ASP A 305 -26.64 -18.35 8.14
C ASP A 305 -26.63 -19.69 7.39
N TYR A 306 -26.33 -20.75 8.13
CA TYR A 306 -26.26 -22.11 7.60
C TYR A 306 -27.63 -22.71 7.25
N ALA A 307 -28.72 -22.20 7.84
CA ALA A 307 -30.06 -22.66 7.50
C ALA A 307 -30.51 -22.10 6.13
N THR A 308 -30.17 -20.84 5.84
CA THR A 308 -30.58 -20.18 4.59
C THR A 308 -29.49 -20.20 3.51
N GLY A 309 -28.24 -20.53 3.86
CA GLY A 309 -27.11 -20.54 2.94
C GLY A 309 -26.74 -19.13 2.45
N ARG A 310 -26.87 -18.10 3.30
CA ARG A 310 -26.67 -16.70 2.90
C ARG A 310 -25.79 -15.91 3.88
N PRO A 311 -25.00 -14.94 3.39
CA PRO A 311 -24.34 -13.98 4.25
C PRO A 311 -25.33 -13.12 5.03
N VAL A 312 -25.09 -12.95 6.33
CA VAL A 312 -25.90 -12.11 7.22
C VAL A 312 -25.10 -10.94 7.76
N PRO A 313 -25.75 -9.85 8.19
CA PRO A 313 -25.02 -8.73 8.78
C PRO A 313 -24.24 -9.11 10.04
N VAL A 314 -23.12 -8.44 10.28
CA VAL A 314 -22.39 -8.54 11.55
C VAL A 314 -23.29 -8.01 12.67
N ALA A 315 -23.56 -8.84 13.67
CA ALA A 315 -24.51 -8.51 14.74
C ALA A 315 -24.01 -7.36 15.62
N PRO A 316 -24.89 -6.47 16.13
CA PRO A 316 -24.49 -5.41 17.05
C PRO A 316 -23.79 -5.91 18.33
N ASP A 317 -24.22 -7.05 18.88
CA ASP A 317 -23.56 -7.66 20.06
C ASP A 317 -22.12 -8.10 19.75
N PHE A 318 -21.87 -8.57 18.52
CA PHE A 318 -20.52 -8.89 18.08
C PHE A 318 -19.64 -7.63 18.13
N LEU A 319 -20.12 -6.52 17.57
CA LEU A 319 -19.39 -5.25 17.54
C LEU A 319 -19.12 -4.72 18.96
N ALA A 320 -20.08 -4.87 19.87
CA ALA A 320 -19.93 -4.44 21.25
C ALA A 320 -18.82 -5.20 21.98
N ARG A 321 -18.79 -6.54 21.86
CA ARG A 321 -17.79 -7.41 22.50
C ARG A 321 -16.40 -7.26 21.87
N ALA A 322 -16.35 -7.15 20.54
CA ALA A 322 -15.10 -7.07 19.81
C ALA A 322 -14.48 -5.67 19.83
N ARG A 323 -15.18 -4.64 20.33
CA ARG A 323 -14.80 -3.22 20.23
C ARG A 323 -13.33 -2.94 20.57
N ASP A 324 -12.83 -3.50 21.68
CA ASP A 324 -11.45 -3.27 22.12
C ASP A 324 -10.42 -3.94 21.21
N TYR A 325 -10.82 -4.96 20.46
CA TYR A 325 -9.99 -5.72 19.53
C TYR A 325 -10.10 -5.22 18.09
N ILE A 326 -10.90 -4.18 17.83
CA ILE A 326 -10.99 -3.55 16.52
C ILE A 326 -10.02 -2.37 16.46
N GLY A 327 -9.13 -2.40 15.48
CA GLY A 327 -8.23 -1.30 15.16
C GLY A 327 -7.36 -1.62 13.95
N GLY A 328 -6.96 -0.58 13.21
CA GLY A 328 -6.26 -0.72 11.94
C GLY A 328 -5.90 0.61 11.32
#